data_AF-A0AAD0WWR1-F1
#
_entry.id   AF-A0AAD0WWR1-F1
#
_cell.length_a   1.000
_cell.length_b   1.000
_cell.length_c   1.000
_cell.angle_alpha   90.00
_cell.angle_beta   90.00
_cell.angle_gamma   90.00
#
_symmetry.space_group_name_H-M   'P 1'
#
loop_
_entity.id
_entity.type
_entity.pdbx_description
1 polymer ?
#
loop_
_entity_poly.entity_id
_entity_poly.type
_entity_poly.pdbx_seq_one_letter_code
_entity_poly.pdbx_strand_id
1 'polypeptide(L)'
;MELAKNSSQEINPKSLSFLNIESYEIKQSRSNLKVPVINGVHLHSNYHPAKEAKKIIANIEHQLKENNHLLILGLGFAYHVYEACKLLESYHGQNYKVIVIEPNEQTYSECIKNNLFPNKNIEVYATDSVANIYKEKSVVTFLSSKPTILTHAPSFSLYTDFYKAFLDFEADKRISECVEHIKSAELKTLLYNGNQSLSVDEYIEENIYQTSEFKNKNDFLLLAFDAIIKQG
;
A
#
# COMPACT_ATOMS: atom_id res chain seq x y z
N MET A 1 -24.80 42.67 -2.52
CA MET A 1 -24.11 42.30 -3.75
C MET A 1 -22.62 42.37 -3.47
N GLU A 2 -22.05 41.24 -3.05
CA GLU A 2 -20.65 40.83 -3.25
C GLU A 2 -20.50 39.47 -2.56
N LEU A 3 -20.60 38.41 -3.37
CA LEU A 3 -20.35 37.04 -2.95
C LEU A 3 -18.84 36.87 -2.86
N ALA A 4 -18.37 36.50 -1.67
CA ALA A 4 -16.99 36.11 -1.42
C ALA A 4 -16.62 34.97 -2.36
N LYS A 5 -15.64 35.21 -3.24
CA LYS A 5 -14.98 34.17 -4.01
C LYS A 5 -14.18 33.31 -3.04
N ASN A 6 -14.68 32.10 -2.79
CA ASN A 6 -13.88 31.01 -2.25
C ASN A 6 -12.72 30.75 -3.23
N SER A 7 -11.50 31.11 -2.81
CA SER A 7 -10.29 30.61 -3.43
C SER A 7 -10.13 29.15 -3.01
N SER A 8 -10.69 28.24 -3.80
CA SER A 8 -10.28 26.84 -3.81
C SER A 8 -8.80 26.83 -4.18
N GLN A 9 -7.93 26.77 -3.18
CA GLN A 9 -6.53 26.44 -3.42
C GLN A 9 -6.51 24.98 -3.87
N GLU A 10 -6.44 24.78 -5.18
CA GLU A 10 -6.03 23.51 -5.77
C GLU A 10 -4.73 23.08 -5.09
N ILE A 11 -4.79 21.99 -4.33
CA ILE A 11 -3.61 21.33 -3.80
C ILE A 11 -2.93 20.69 -5.01
N ASN A 12 -2.01 21.45 -5.60
CA ASN A 12 -1.08 20.93 -6.57
C ASN A 12 -0.38 19.72 -5.93
N PRO A 13 -0.43 18.50 -6.53
CA PRO A 13 0.30 17.35 -6.04
C PRO A 13 1.79 17.58 -6.32
N LYS A 14 2.39 18.56 -5.63
CA LYS A 14 3.82 18.61 -5.40
C LYS A 14 4.17 17.24 -4.86
N SER A 15 5.04 16.53 -5.54
CA SER A 15 5.61 15.27 -5.10
C SER A 15 5.99 15.42 -3.62
N LEU A 16 5.14 14.89 -2.73
CA LEU A 16 5.45 14.82 -1.32
C LEU A 16 6.56 13.77 -1.26
N SER A 17 7.82 14.21 -1.33
CA SER A 17 8.88 13.34 -0.86
C SER A 17 8.69 13.29 0.65
N PHE A 18 8.15 12.18 1.13
CA PHE A 18 7.91 11.96 2.56
C PHE A 18 9.21 11.66 3.32
N LEU A 19 10.35 11.67 2.62
CA LEU A 19 11.64 11.34 3.18
C LEU A 19 12.40 12.61 3.56
N ASN A 20 12.66 12.76 4.86
CA ASN A 20 13.68 13.68 5.36
C ASN A 20 14.82 12.86 5.98
N ILE A 21 15.80 12.45 5.16
CA ILE A 21 16.94 11.64 5.60
C ILE A 21 18.19 12.51 5.58
N GLU A 22 18.67 12.86 6.77
CA GLU A 22 19.90 13.65 6.97
C GLU A 22 21.12 12.73 7.17
N SER A 23 20.90 11.54 7.73
CA SER A 23 21.95 10.54 7.95
C SER A 23 21.42 9.13 7.84
N TYR A 24 22.25 8.24 7.29
CA TYR A 24 22.00 6.81 7.22
C TYR A 24 23.28 6.05 7.56
N GLU A 25 23.23 5.25 8.61
CA GLU A 25 24.36 4.45 9.08
C GLU A 25 23.93 3.00 9.31
N ILE A 26 24.83 2.05 9.09
CA ILE A 26 24.63 0.67 9.52
C ILE A 26 25.54 0.41 10.70
N LYS A 27 24.95 0.13 11.87
CA LYS A 27 25.69 -0.22 13.09
C LYS A 27 25.61 -1.71 13.37
N GLN A 28 26.61 -2.24 14.05
CA GLN A 28 26.56 -3.60 14.56
C GLN A 28 25.98 -3.60 15.98
N SER A 29 24.97 -4.44 16.22
CA SER A 29 24.42 -4.68 17.56
C SER A 29 25.40 -5.50 18.42
N ARG A 30 25.17 -5.54 19.74
CA ARG A 30 25.97 -6.38 20.65
C ARG A 30 25.88 -7.87 20.34
N SER A 31 24.82 -8.32 19.67
CA SER A 31 24.66 -9.68 19.17
C SER A 31 25.19 -9.87 17.73
N ASN A 32 26.05 -8.97 17.26
CA ASN A 32 26.69 -8.99 15.93
C ASN A 32 25.76 -8.86 14.71
N LEU A 33 24.47 -8.57 14.92
CA LEU A 33 23.50 -8.31 13.85
C LEU A 33 23.57 -6.84 13.42
N LYS A 34 23.41 -6.57 12.12
CA LYS A 34 23.41 -5.22 11.57
C LYS A 34 22.09 -4.50 11.87
N VAL A 35 22.15 -3.21 12.17
CA VAL A 35 21.01 -2.38 12.50
C VAL A 35 21.15 -1.05 11.77
N PRO A 36 20.20 -0.68 10.89
CA PRO A 36 20.20 0.62 10.28
C PRO A 36 19.81 1.67 11.32
N VAL A 37 20.50 2.80 11.26
CA VAL A 37 20.30 3.98 12.09
C VAL A 37 20.08 5.16 11.16
N ILE A 38 18.91 5.77 11.24
CA ILE A 38 18.49 6.84 10.33
C ILE A 38 18.14 8.06 11.17
N ASN A 39 18.78 9.19 10.91
CA ASN A 39 18.64 10.41 11.74
C ASN A 39 18.81 10.12 13.25
N GLY A 40 19.76 9.24 13.59
CA GLY A 40 20.01 8.79 14.97
C GLY A 40 19.01 7.77 15.54
N VAL A 41 17.92 7.46 14.83
CA VAL A 41 16.92 6.45 15.23
C VAL A 41 17.39 5.05 14.84
N HIS A 42 17.59 4.19 15.82
CA HIS A 42 17.85 2.78 15.60
C HIS A 42 16.57 2.07 15.15
N LEU A 43 16.56 1.44 13.98
CA LEU A 43 15.36 0.72 13.54
C LEU A 43 15.15 -0.62 14.27
N HIS A 44 16.16 -1.12 14.99
CA HIS A 44 16.03 -2.29 15.86
C HIS A 44 16.88 -2.09 17.12
N SER A 45 16.67 -2.93 18.13
CA SER A 45 17.47 -2.98 19.34
C SER A 45 18.96 -3.07 19.02
N ASN A 46 19.76 -2.11 19.50
CA ASN A 46 21.21 -2.17 19.43
C ASN A 46 21.84 -3.29 20.31
N TYR A 47 21.04 -3.98 21.13
CA TYR A 47 21.49 -5.11 21.94
C TYR A 47 21.21 -6.45 21.26
N HIS A 48 19.94 -6.75 20.96
CA HIS A 48 19.52 -8.07 20.46
C HIS A 48 18.33 -7.96 19.46
N PRO A 49 18.56 -7.55 18.19
CA PRO A 49 17.50 -7.38 17.19
C PRO A 49 16.59 -8.60 17.00
N ALA A 50 17.18 -9.81 16.96
CA ALA A 50 16.41 -11.05 16.78
C ALA A 50 15.46 -11.35 17.96
N LYS A 51 15.82 -10.98 19.20
CA LYS A 51 14.94 -11.17 20.37
C LYS A 51 13.78 -10.19 20.36
N GLU A 52 14.03 -8.95 19.92
CA GLU A 52 12.99 -7.95 19.71
C GLU A 52 12.00 -8.42 18.63
N ALA A 53 12.50 -8.84 17.46
CA ALA A 53 11.67 -9.35 16.38
C ALA A 53 10.72 -10.46 16.83
N LYS A 54 11.23 -11.45 17.59
CA LYS A 54 10.40 -12.53 18.16
C LYS A 54 9.29 -12.01 19.06
N LYS A 55 9.58 -11.02 19.91
CA LYS A 55 8.58 -10.41 20.80
C LYS A 55 7.52 -9.65 20.01
N ILE A 56 7.92 -8.90 18.98
CA ILE A 56 7.00 -8.18 18.10
C ILE A 56 6.01 -9.15 17.46
N ILE A 57 6.51 -10.26 16.92
CA ILE A 57 5.68 -11.25 16.23
C ILE A 57 4.80 -12.05 17.19
N ALA A 58 5.28 -12.37 18.39
CA ALA A 58 4.49 -13.06 19.40
C ALA A 58 3.20 -12.29 19.78
N ASN A 59 3.21 -10.96 19.70
CA ASN A 59 2.03 -10.14 19.98
C ASN A 59 0.91 -10.29 18.95
N ILE A 60 1.20 -10.82 17.76
CA ILE A 60 0.24 -11.01 16.66
C ILE A 60 0.10 -12.47 16.23
N GLU A 61 0.65 -13.42 17.00
CA GLU A 61 0.69 -14.85 16.64
C GLU A 61 -0.70 -15.42 16.36
N HIS A 62 -1.70 -15.06 17.16
CA HIS A 62 -3.08 -15.50 16.98
C HIS A 62 -3.64 -15.06 15.62
N GLN A 63 -3.45 -13.78 15.27
CA GLN A 63 -3.90 -13.23 13.99
C GLN A 63 -3.17 -13.89 12.81
N LEU A 64 -1.87 -14.21 12.95
CA LEU A 64 -1.11 -14.92 11.92
C LEU A 64 -1.52 -16.39 11.77
N LYS A 65 -2.09 -17.00 12.82
CA LYS A 65 -2.64 -18.35 12.73
C LYS A 65 -3.96 -18.38 11.96
N GLU A 66 -4.78 -17.35 12.09
CA GLU A 66 -6.09 -17.26 11.42
C GLU A 66 -6.01 -16.67 10.02
N ASN A 67 -5.04 -15.79 9.76
CA ASN A 67 -4.89 -15.06 8.51
C ASN A 67 -3.50 -15.29 7.92
N ASN A 68 -3.47 -15.76 6.67
CA ASN A 68 -2.25 -16.04 5.92
C ASN A 68 -1.75 -14.84 5.09
N HIS A 69 -2.39 -13.67 5.21
CA HIS A 69 -1.97 -12.42 4.58
C HIS A 69 -1.46 -11.45 5.65
N LEU A 70 -0.22 -10.98 5.50
CA LEU A 70 0.42 -10.05 6.44
C LEU A 70 0.95 -8.81 5.74
N LEU A 71 0.46 -7.64 6.14
CA LEU A 71 0.98 -6.34 5.75
C LEU A 71 1.93 -5.83 6.83
N ILE A 72 3.16 -5.47 6.46
CA ILE A 72 4.14 -4.91 7.38
C ILE A 72 4.46 -3.47 6.98
N LEU A 73 4.25 -2.54 7.90
CA LEU A 73 4.61 -1.13 7.73
C LEU A 73 6.01 -0.91 8.34
N GLY A 74 7.02 -0.94 7.48
CA GLY A 74 8.43 -0.76 7.82
C GLY A 74 9.26 -2.03 7.69
N LEU A 75 10.35 -1.94 6.93
CA LEU A 75 11.25 -3.07 6.69
C LEU A 75 12.28 -3.21 7.81
N GLY A 76 12.80 -2.10 8.35
CA GLY A 76 13.91 -2.16 9.31
C GLY A 76 15.09 -2.88 8.66
N PHE A 77 15.52 -4.01 9.21
CA PHE A 77 16.45 -4.96 8.55
C PHE A 77 15.85 -6.37 8.45
N ALA A 78 14.54 -6.43 8.22
CA ALA A 78 13.74 -7.64 7.98
C ALA A 78 13.72 -8.69 9.12
N TYR A 79 14.23 -8.39 10.32
CA TYR A 79 14.24 -9.37 11.41
C TYR A 79 12.83 -9.80 11.84
N HIS A 80 11.90 -8.87 11.96
CA HIS A 80 10.49 -9.18 12.24
C HIS A 80 9.81 -9.87 11.06
N VAL A 81 10.16 -9.49 9.82
CA VAL A 81 9.66 -10.15 8.60
C VAL A 81 10.06 -11.63 8.61
N TYR A 82 11.31 -11.93 8.94
CA TYR A 82 11.83 -13.30 9.02
C TYR A 82 11.11 -14.14 10.08
N GLU A 83 10.93 -13.60 11.29
CA GLU A 83 10.20 -14.30 12.35
C GLU A 83 8.71 -14.48 12.00
N ALA A 84 8.09 -13.51 11.31
CA ALA A 84 6.71 -13.65 10.82
C ALA A 84 6.58 -14.77 9.79
N CYS A 85 7.49 -14.83 8.81
CA CYS A 85 7.49 -15.88 7.79
C CYS A 85 7.63 -17.28 8.39
N LYS A 86 8.45 -17.46 9.44
CA LYS A 86 8.54 -18.75 10.14
C LYS A 86 7.20 -19.20 10.72
N LEU A 87 6.49 -18.30 11.40
CA LEU A 87 5.19 -18.63 11.98
C LEU A 87 4.14 -18.89 10.89
N LEU A 88 4.07 -18.02 9.88
CA LEU A 88 3.16 -18.19 8.75
C LEU A 88 3.41 -19.52 8.02
N GLU A 89 4.67 -19.89 7.80
CA GLU A 89 5.03 -21.16 7.19
C GLU A 89 4.66 -22.35 8.08
N SER A 90 4.79 -22.21 9.40
CA SER A 90 4.39 -23.26 10.35
C SER A 90 2.87 -23.50 10.39
N TYR A 91 2.05 -22.47 10.16
CA TYR A 91 0.59 -22.58 10.19
C TYR A 91 -0.03 -22.87 8.82
N HIS A 92 0.53 -22.30 7.75
CA HIS A 92 -0.08 -22.27 6.42
C HIS A 92 0.78 -22.93 5.34
N GLY A 93 1.95 -23.50 5.69
CA GLY A 93 2.90 -24.05 4.72
C GLY A 93 3.37 -22.97 3.74
N GLN A 94 3.30 -23.24 2.44
CA GLN A 94 3.66 -22.23 1.41
C GLN A 94 2.51 -21.28 1.06
N ASN A 95 1.31 -21.48 1.62
CA ASN A 95 0.12 -20.71 1.30
C ASN A 95 -0.01 -19.47 2.19
N TYR A 96 0.92 -18.52 2.05
CA TYR A 96 0.83 -17.21 2.71
C TYR A 96 1.45 -16.13 1.82
N LYS A 97 1.08 -14.88 2.07
CA LYS A 97 1.66 -13.72 1.40
C LYS A 97 2.01 -12.62 2.40
N VAL A 98 3.23 -12.09 2.29
CA VAL A 98 3.69 -10.95 3.06
C VAL A 98 3.96 -9.79 2.12
N ILE A 99 3.32 -8.64 2.36
CA ILE A 99 3.67 -7.38 1.71
C ILE A 99 4.34 -6.48 2.74
N VAL A 100 5.50 -5.92 2.41
CA VAL A 100 6.22 -4.95 3.23
C VAL A 100 6.25 -3.61 2.52
N ILE A 101 5.82 -2.55 3.21
CA ILE A 101 5.89 -1.18 2.72
C ILE A 101 7.06 -0.45 3.40
N GLU A 102 8.04 -0.03 2.63
CA GLU A 102 9.24 0.67 3.09
C GLU A 102 9.47 1.93 2.25
N PRO A 103 9.29 3.14 2.79
CA PRO A 103 9.45 4.34 1.99
C PRO A 103 10.91 4.63 1.61
N ASN A 104 11.89 4.13 2.37
CA ASN A 104 13.30 4.37 2.08
C ASN A 104 13.93 3.23 1.26
N GLU A 105 14.13 3.48 -0.04
CA GLU A 105 14.77 2.54 -0.96
C GLU A 105 16.19 2.13 -0.55
N GLN A 106 16.94 2.99 0.15
CA GLN A 106 18.25 2.64 0.68
C GLN A 106 18.16 1.48 1.69
N THR A 107 17.17 1.50 2.57
CA THR A 107 16.92 0.40 3.53
C THR A 107 16.65 -0.92 2.82
N TYR A 108 15.85 -0.88 1.76
CA TYR A 108 15.56 -2.06 0.95
C TYR A 108 16.81 -2.59 0.24
N SER A 109 17.56 -1.69 -0.42
CA SER A 109 18.80 -2.02 -1.12
C SER A 109 19.83 -2.67 -0.20
N GLU A 110 19.96 -2.17 1.03
CA GLU A 110 20.84 -2.78 2.03
C GLU A 110 20.36 -4.16 2.49
N CYS A 111 19.05 -4.37 2.64
CA CYS A 111 18.52 -5.71 2.93
C CYS A 111 18.85 -6.71 1.81
N ILE A 112 18.74 -6.30 0.54
CA ILE A 112 19.09 -7.13 -0.62
C ILE A 112 20.59 -7.46 -0.63
N LYS A 113 21.47 -6.46 -0.48
CA LYS A 113 22.93 -6.67 -0.42
C LYS A 113 23.36 -7.63 0.68
N ASN A 114 22.61 -7.67 1.78
CA ASN A 114 22.87 -8.53 2.92
C ASN A 114 22.10 -9.86 2.89
N ASN A 115 21.41 -10.18 1.78
CA ASN A 115 20.61 -11.41 1.61
C ASN A 115 19.62 -11.67 2.76
N LEU A 116 18.92 -10.61 3.21
CA LEU A 116 18.03 -10.69 4.39
C LEU A 116 16.62 -11.20 4.08
N PHE A 117 16.31 -11.53 2.83
CA PHE A 117 15.00 -12.01 2.43
C PHE A 117 14.96 -13.54 2.31
N PRO A 118 14.12 -14.23 3.10
CA PRO A 118 14.15 -15.69 3.20
C PRO A 118 13.46 -16.44 2.06
N ASN A 119 12.47 -15.86 1.37
CA ASN A 119 11.68 -16.60 0.39
C ASN A 119 10.88 -15.70 -0.57
N LYS A 120 10.25 -16.35 -1.55
CA LYS A 120 9.43 -15.74 -2.62
C LYS A 120 8.05 -15.23 -2.18
N ASN A 121 7.60 -15.52 -0.96
CA ASN A 121 6.28 -15.11 -0.46
C ASN A 121 6.31 -13.68 0.11
N ILE A 122 7.47 -13.02 0.07
CA ILE A 122 7.67 -11.65 0.50
C ILE A 122 7.75 -10.76 -0.73
N GLU A 123 6.91 -9.74 -0.75
CA GLU A 123 6.92 -8.67 -1.74
C GLU A 123 7.18 -7.35 -1.01
N VAL A 124 8.20 -6.61 -1.43
CA VAL A 124 8.58 -5.33 -0.81
C VAL A 124 8.32 -4.21 -1.80
N TYR A 125 7.53 -3.23 -1.37
CA TYR A 125 7.33 -1.99 -2.10
C TYR A 125 8.19 -0.91 -1.45
N ALA A 126 9.33 -0.65 -2.10
CA ALA A 126 10.33 0.30 -1.65
C ALA A 126 10.17 1.65 -2.39
N THR A 127 9.29 2.53 -1.90
CA THR A 127 9.00 3.82 -2.56
C THR A 127 8.39 4.82 -1.59
N ASP A 128 8.74 6.09 -1.73
CA ASP A 128 8.11 7.20 -1.00
C ASP A 128 6.80 7.67 -1.66
N SER A 129 6.36 7.07 -2.76
CA SER A 129 5.10 7.41 -3.41
C SER A 129 3.98 6.45 -3.02
N VAL A 130 3.07 6.90 -2.17
CA VAL A 130 1.83 6.17 -1.82
C VAL A 130 1.03 5.84 -3.07
N ALA A 131 0.89 6.78 -3.99
CA ALA A 131 0.15 6.57 -5.24
C ALA A 131 0.74 5.41 -6.07
N ASN A 132 2.08 5.30 -6.14
CA ASN A 132 2.71 4.21 -6.87
C ASN A 132 2.39 2.85 -6.25
N ILE A 133 2.27 2.76 -4.92
CA ILE A 133 1.89 1.51 -4.24
C ILE A 133 0.47 1.09 -4.63
N TYR A 134 -0.48 2.04 -4.66
CA TYR A 134 -1.87 1.75 -5.00
C TYR A 134 -2.11 1.50 -6.50
N LYS A 135 -1.18 1.87 -7.39
CA LYS A 135 -1.22 1.48 -8.81
C LYS A 135 -1.01 -0.02 -9.02
N GLU A 136 -0.43 -0.71 -8.04
CA GLU A 136 -0.07 -2.11 -8.15
C GLU A 136 -1.28 -3.00 -7.84
N LYS A 137 -1.81 -3.66 -8.87
CA LYS A 137 -2.98 -4.54 -8.76
C LYS A 137 -2.78 -5.63 -7.69
N SER A 138 -1.56 -6.14 -7.56
CA SER A 138 -1.15 -7.11 -6.53
C SER A 138 -1.35 -6.58 -5.12
N VAL A 139 -1.06 -5.30 -4.87
CA VAL A 139 -1.29 -4.63 -3.59
C VAL A 139 -2.78 -4.44 -3.35
N VAL A 140 -3.50 -3.88 -4.31
CA VAL A 140 -4.95 -3.63 -4.15
C VAL A 140 -5.70 -4.93 -3.88
N THR A 141 -5.43 -5.98 -4.65
CA THR A 141 -6.02 -7.31 -4.45
C THR A 141 -5.68 -7.88 -3.08
N PHE A 142 -4.44 -7.68 -2.62
CA PHE A 142 -3.98 -8.12 -1.31
C PHE A 142 -4.65 -7.34 -0.18
N LEU A 143 -4.79 -6.02 -0.27
CA LEU A 143 -5.47 -5.22 0.74
C LEU A 143 -6.96 -5.59 0.85
N SER A 144 -7.61 -5.94 -0.27
CA SER A 144 -8.98 -6.45 -0.28
C SER A 144 -9.15 -7.78 0.46
N SER A 145 -8.09 -8.57 0.69
CA SER A 145 -8.15 -9.78 1.50
C SER A 145 -8.15 -9.53 3.02
N LYS A 146 -8.13 -8.25 3.44
CA LYS A 146 -8.09 -7.81 4.85
C LYS A 146 -6.90 -8.43 5.59
N PRO A 147 -5.65 -8.10 5.18
CA PRO A 147 -4.46 -8.67 5.78
C PRO A 147 -4.33 -8.26 7.25
N THR A 148 -3.69 -9.11 8.06
CA THR A 148 -3.20 -8.72 9.37
C THR A 148 -2.16 -7.61 9.19
N ILE A 149 -2.29 -6.51 9.93
CA ILE A 149 -1.36 -5.37 9.83
C ILE A 149 -0.38 -5.41 11.01
N LEU A 150 0.92 -5.32 10.71
CA LEU A 150 1.99 -5.17 11.66
C LEU A 150 2.71 -3.83 11.43
N THR A 151 2.70 -2.97 12.43
CA THR A 151 3.49 -1.73 12.43
C THR A 151 4.86 -1.96 13.06
N HIS A 152 5.93 -1.74 12.30
CA HIS A 152 7.27 -1.72 12.86
C HIS A 152 7.53 -0.33 13.49
N ALA A 153 7.37 -0.22 14.81
CA ALA A 153 7.27 1.06 15.51
C ALA A 153 8.41 2.07 15.21
N PRO A 154 9.70 1.68 15.14
CA PRO A 154 10.77 2.61 14.78
C PRO A 154 10.62 3.17 13.36
N SER A 155 10.33 2.31 12.38
CA SER A 155 10.08 2.73 10.99
C SER A 155 8.83 3.62 10.90
N PHE A 156 7.75 3.23 11.57
CA PHE A 156 6.50 3.98 11.57
C PHE A 156 6.67 5.39 12.14
N SER A 157 7.41 5.51 13.25
CA SER A 157 7.70 6.80 13.87
C SER A 157 8.57 7.68 12.99
N LEU A 158 9.54 7.09 12.27
CA LEU A 158 10.42 7.81 11.37
C LEU A 158 9.71 8.35 10.12
N TYR A 159 8.75 7.60 9.59
CA TYR A 159 8.02 7.93 8.36
C TYR A 159 6.51 8.07 8.61
N THR A 160 6.14 8.75 9.70
CA THR A 160 4.75 8.82 10.16
C THR A 160 3.81 9.42 9.10
N ASP A 161 4.22 10.50 8.45
CA ASP A 161 3.36 11.16 7.45
C ASP A 161 3.14 10.27 6.22
N PHE A 162 4.16 9.52 5.81
CA PHE A 162 4.04 8.54 4.73
C PHE A 162 3.04 7.43 5.10
N TYR A 163 3.18 6.81 6.27
CA TYR A 163 2.31 5.70 6.64
C TYR A 163 0.88 6.14 6.93
N LYS A 164 0.68 7.35 7.46
CA LYS A 164 -0.66 7.93 7.57
C LYS A 164 -1.26 8.16 6.18
N ALA A 165 -0.52 8.80 5.27
CA ALA A 165 -0.98 8.99 3.89
C ALA A 165 -1.28 7.66 3.18
N PHE A 166 -0.52 6.60 3.48
CA PHE A 166 -0.79 5.25 2.98
C PHE A 166 -2.08 4.66 3.56
N LEU A 167 -2.27 4.72 4.88
CA LEU A 167 -3.45 4.15 5.55
C LEU A 167 -4.75 4.92 5.25
N ASP A 168 -4.64 6.23 5.09
CA ASP A 168 -5.75 7.15 4.79
C ASP A 168 -5.94 7.36 3.28
N PHE A 169 -5.26 6.58 2.43
CA PHE A 169 -5.35 6.74 0.99
C PHE A 169 -6.75 6.43 0.48
N GLU A 170 -7.38 7.42 -0.14
CA GLU A 170 -8.61 7.26 -0.91
C GLU A 170 -8.30 7.42 -2.40
N ALA A 171 -8.67 6.40 -3.18
CA ALA A 171 -8.54 6.47 -4.62
C ALA A 171 -9.50 7.53 -5.17
N ASP A 172 -8.99 8.35 -6.09
CA ASP A 172 -9.82 9.32 -6.79
C ASP A 172 -10.87 8.58 -7.64
N LYS A 173 -12.13 8.96 -7.44
CA LYS A 173 -13.27 8.32 -8.10
C LYS A 173 -13.49 8.84 -9.52
N ARG A 174 -12.86 9.95 -9.90
CA ARG A 174 -13.03 10.60 -11.19
C ARG A 174 -12.57 9.67 -12.32
N ILE A 175 -13.33 9.68 -13.41
CA ILE A 175 -13.01 8.93 -14.61
C ILE A 175 -11.61 9.27 -15.13
N SER A 176 -11.20 10.54 -15.07
CA SER A 176 -9.86 10.98 -15.50
C SER A 176 -8.73 10.20 -14.85
N GLU A 177 -8.88 9.86 -13.56
CA GLU A 177 -7.85 9.17 -12.78
C GLU A 177 -7.95 7.65 -12.92
N CYS A 178 -9.16 7.12 -13.11
CA CYS A 178 -9.38 5.67 -13.25
C CYS A 178 -9.06 5.14 -14.66
N VAL A 179 -9.27 5.94 -15.71
CA VAL A 179 -9.18 5.51 -17.12
C VAL A 179 -7.79 4.99 -17.49
N GLU A 180 -6.75 5.50 -16.84
CA GLU A 180 -5.37 5.05 -17.07
C GLU A 180 -5.16 3.58 -16.69
N HIS A 181 -5.96 3.07 -15.74
CA HIS A 181 -5.88 1.70 -15.23
C HIS A 181 -6.73 0.70 -16.03
N ILE A 182 -7.57 1.17 -16.95
CA ILE A 182 -8.46 0.33 -17.76
C ILE A 182 -7.70 -0.26 -18.94
N LYS A 183 -7.59 -1.59 -18.96
CA LYS A 183 -6.94 -2.34 -20.05
C LYS A 183 -7.78 -2.44 -21.32
N SER A 184 -9.10 -2.43 -21.20
CA SER A 184 -10.01 -2.53 -22.34
C SER A 184 -10.01 -1.23 -23.13
N ALA A 185 -9.48 -1.25 -24.36
CA ALA A 185 -9.46 -0.08 -25.24
C ALA A 185 -10.87 0.46 -25.52
N GLU A 186 -11.86 -0.44 -25.62
CA GLU A 186 -13.26 -0.08 -25.84
C GLU A 186 -13.84 0.69 -24.66
N LEU A 187 -13.72 0.16 -23.43
CA LEU A 187 -14.19 0.84 -22.22
C LEU A 187 -13.42 2.13 -21.94
N LYS A 188 -12.10 2.12 -22.23
CA LYS A 188 -11.26 3.31 -22.10
C LYS A 188 -11.75 4.42 -23.02
N THR A 189 -12.04 4.12 -24.28
CA THR A 189 -12.55 5.09 -25.25
C THR A 189 -13.93 5.62 -24.83
N LEU A 190 -14.82 4.73 -24.38
CA LEU A 190 -16.16 5.11 -23.90
C LEU A 190 -16.07 6.11 -22.75
N LEU A 191 -15.33 5.76 -21.70
CA LEU A 191 -15.21 6.59 -20.50
C LEU A 191 -14.40 7.86 -20.76
N TYR A 192 -13.36 7.82 -21.61
CA TYR A 192 -12.59 8.99 -22.00
C TYR A 192 -13.41 10.04 -22.76
N ASN A 193 -14.40 9.60 -23.55
CA ASN A 193 -15.33 10.50 -24.24
C ASN A 193 -16.45 11.02 -23.32
N GLY A 194 -16.59 10.45 -22.11
CA GLY A 194 -17.52 10.93 -21.09
C GLY A 194 -17.01 12.16 -20.35
N ASN A 195 -17.84 12.70 -19.45
CA ASN A 195 -17.42 13.79 -18.57
C ASN A 195 -16.36 13.29 -17.57
N GLN A 196 -15.12 13.70 -17.79
CA GLN A 196 -13.95 13.26 -17.02
C GLN A 196 -13.99 13.63 -15.53
N SER A 197 -14.84 14.58 -15.14
CA SER A 197 -15.01 15.00 -13.75
C SER A 197 -15.98 14.12 -12.95
N LEU A 198 -16.78 13.29 -13.62
CA LEU A 198 -17.69 12.36 -12.95
C LEU A 198 -16.94 11.11 -12.49
N SER A 199 -17.49 10.45 -11.49
CA SER A 199 -17.21 9.04 -11.23
C SER A 199 -17.88 8.12 -12.25
N VAL A 200 -17.45 6.86 -12.29
CA VAL A 200 -18.07 5.86 -13.18
C VAL A 200 -19.55 5.67 -12.81
N ASP A 201 -19.88 5.66 -11.52
CA ASP A 201 -21.26 5.47 -11.04
C ASP A 201 -22.15 6.65 -11.44
N GLU A 202 -21.68 7.89 -11.25
CA GLU A 202 -22.39 9.10 -11.71
C GLU A 202 -22.55 9.13 -13.23
N TYR A 203 -21.53 8.70 -13.99
CA TYR A 203 -21.64 8.57 -15.44
C TYR A 203 -22.76 7.60 -15.83
N ILE A 204 -22.89 6.46 -15.13
CA ILE A 204 -23.95 5.48 -15.38
C ILE A 204 -25.33 6.07 -15.05
N GLU A 205 -25.46 6.77 -13.92
CA GLU A 205 -26.70 7.44 -13.51
C GLU A 205 -27.15 8.50 -14.50
N GLU A 206 -26.23 9.33 -15.00
CA GLU A 206 -26.54 10.42 -15.90
C GLU A 206 -26.76 9.97 -17.36
N ASN A 207 -26.00 8.97 -17.82
CA ASN A 207 -25.90 8.65 -19.26
C ASN A 207 -26.55 7.32 -19.66
N ILE A 208 -26.85 6.44 -18.70
CA ILE A 208 -27.41 5.11 -19.00
C ILE A 208 -28.78 4.95 -18.36
N TYR A 209 -28.96 5.28 -17.08
CA TYR A 209 -30.26 5.16 -16.43
C TYR A 209 -31.31 6.14 -16.97
N GLN A 210 -30.89 7.28 -17.53
CA GLN A 210 -31.79 8.28 -18.11
C GLN A 210 -32.19 7.98 -19.57
N THR A 211 -31.63 6.96 -20.22
CA THR A 211 -31.92 6.69 -21.64
C THR A 211 -33.14 5.79 -21.79
N SER A 212 -33.97 6.08 -22.80
CA SER A 212 -35.15 5.26 -23.12
C SER A 212 -34.80 3.92 -23.76
N GLU A 213 -33.61 3.83 -24.38
CA GLU A 213 -33.10 2.62 -25.03
C GLU A 213 -31.59 2.48 -24.76
N PHE A 214 -31.14 1.23 -24.61
CA PHE A 214 -29.70 0.91 -24.53
C PHE A 214 -29.11 0.83 -25.94
N LYS A 215 -28.03 1.56 -26.16
CA LYS A 215 -27.43 1.79 -27.48
C LYS A 215 -26.49 0.68 -27.89
N ASN A 216 -25.80 0.06 -26.93
CA ASN A 216 -24.78 -0.94 -27.23
C ASN A 216 -24.49 -1.87 -26.04
N LYS A 217 -23.68 -2.91 -26.28
CA LYS A 217 -23.26 -3.90 -25.27
C LYS A 217 -22.58 -3.29 -24.03
N ASN A 218 -21.93 -2.14 -24.16
CA ASN A 218 -21.20 -1.51 -23.06
C ASN A 218 -22.15 -0.88 -22.04
N ASP A 219 -23.34 -0.46 -22.47
CA ASP A 219 -24.37 0.05 -21.56
C ASP A 219 -24.81 -1.07 -20.59
N PHE A 220 -25.00 -2.28 -21.12
CA PHE A 220 -25.29 -3.47 -20.30
C PHE A 220 -24.13 -3.86 -19.39
N LEU A 221 -22.88 -3.76 -19.86
CA LEU A 221 -21.70 -4.04 -19.04
C LEU A 221 -21.57 -3.07 -17.86
N LEU A 222 -21.80 -1.77 -18.10
CA LEU A 222 -21.73 -0.75 -17.07
C LEU A 222 -22.87 -0.90 -16.04
N LEU A 223 -24.09 -1.25 -16.48
CA LEU A 223 -25.18 -1.58 -15.55
C LEU A 223 -24.88 -2.83 -14.71
N ALA A 224 -24.27 -3.87 -15.32
CA ALA A 224 -23.86 -5.05 -14.58
C ALA A 224 -22.78 -4.72 -13.54
N PHE A 225 -21.83 -3.84 -13.90
CA PHE A 225 -20.81 -3.34 -12.99
C PHE A 225 -21.42 -2.59 -11.80
N ASP A 226 -22.33 -1.64 -12.04
CA ASP A 226 -23.04 -0.90 -10.99
C ASP A 226 -23.83 -1.85 -10.05
N ALA A 227 -24.51 -2.85 -10.62
CA ALA A 227 -25.22 -3.85 -9.84
C ALA A 227 -24.28 -4.69 -8.94
N ILE A 228 -23.08 -5.03 -9.42
CA ILE A 228 -22.07 -5.76 -8.63
C ILE A 228 -21.56 -4.88 -7.48
N ILE A 229 -21.27 -3.61 -7.74
CA ILE A 229 -20.77 -2.67 -6.72
C ILE A 229 -21.82 -2.46 -5.62
N LYS A 230 -23.10 -2.30 -5.98
CA LYS A 230 -24.19 -2.08 -5.02
C LYS A 230 -24.50 -3.32 -4.15
N GLN A 231 -24.03 -4.51 -4.53
CA GLN A 231 -24.23 -5.75 -3.77
C GLN A 231 -23.04 -6.12 -2.86
N GLY A 232 -21.86 -5.54 -3.08
CA GLY A 232 -20.64 -5.79 -2.29
C GLY A 232 -20.53 -4.90 -1.06
#